data_AF-K9CRN1-F1
#
_entry.id   AF-K9CRN1-F1
#
_cell.length_a   1.000
_cell.length_b   1.000
_cell.length_c   1.000
_cell.angle_alpha   90.00
_cell.angle_beta   90.00
_cell.angle_gamma   90.00
#
_symmetry.space_group_name_H-M   'P 1'
#
loop_
_entity.id
_entity.type
_entity.pdbx_description
1 polymer ?
#
loop_
_entity_poly.entity_id
_entity_poly.type
_entity_poly.pdbx_seq_one_letter_code
_entity_poly.pdbx_strand_id
1 'polypeptide(L)'
;MTDGDFPRLVRDEQRYSDSLSKSHLPAARARYDYLLERRDKIQDQLRIGAMAVNAASLLGVLTALGTNLVSQSKFGVSISDLAYSAACFMLGTILAGAGAVIESWRVPGEAAEQFDRLSREESLRASLDTELNDLNRAQFIDQRDYLHELPPADFGYSLPAAWATTFAYGAWLAGMIMPLWRLSAMIKWLN
;
A
#
# COMPACT_ATOMS: atom_id res chain seq x y z
N MET A 1 50.24 -31.12 -22.17
CA MET A 1 49.01 -30.97 -21.36
C MET A 1 49.46 -30.64 -19.96
N THR A 2 49.62 -29.35 -19.68
CA THR A 2 49.91 -28.83 -18.34
C THR A 2 48.60 -28.75 -17.54
N ASP A 3 48.70 -29.07 -16.27
CA ASP A 3 47.65 -28.96 -15.27
C ASP A 3 46.90 -27.61 -15.35
N GLY A 4 45.57 -27.69 -15.43
CA GLY A 4 44.72 -26.86 -14.57
C GLY A 4 44.42 -25.41 -14.96
N ASP A 5 44.38 -25.03 -16.24
CA ASP A 5 43.74 -23.77 -16.64
C ASP A 5 42.21 -23.95 -16.58
N PHE A 6 41.66 -23.94 -15.37
CA PHE A 6 40.23 -23.71 -15.19
C PHE A 6 39.89 -22.34 -15.77
N PRO A 7 38.76 -22.20 -16.51
CA PRO A 7 38.34 -20.91 -17.03
C PRO A 7 38.20 -19.94 -15.86
N ARG A 8 38.94 -18.82 -15.93
CA ARG A 8 38.78 -17.74 -14.96
C ARG A 8 37.38 -17.18 -15.11
N LEU A 9 36.68 -17.00 -14.01
CA LEU A 9 35.31 -16.50 -14.01
C LEU A 9 35.30 -15.03 -13.62
N VAL A 10 34.25 -14.30 -14.01
CA VAL A 10 34.09 -12.87 -13.64
C VAL A 10 34.11 -12.68 -12.13
N ARG A 11 33.55 -13.62 -11.35
CA ARG A 11 33.60 -13.62 -9.89
C ARG A 11 35.01 -13.64 -9.30
N ASP A 12 36.00 -14.19 -10.00
CA ASP A 12 37.37 -14.32 -9.49
C ASP A 12 38.06 -12.95 -9.43
N GLU A 13 37.72 -12.04 -10.34
CA GLU A 13 38.16 -10.63 -10.37
C GLU A 13 37.24 -9.74 -9.49
N GLN A 14 35.94 -10.03 -9.44
CA GLN A 14 34.91 -9.23 -8.75
C GLN A 14 34.44 -9.84 -7.42
N ARG A 15 35.37 -10.35 -6.59
CA ARG A 15 35.04 -11.05 -5.32
C ARG A 15 34.18 -10.21 -4.35
N TYR A 16 34.40 -8.89 -4.32
CA TYR A 16 33.59 -7.98 -3.52
C TYR A 16 32.15 -7.88 -4.03
N SER A 17 31.94 -7.87 -5.33
CA SER A 17 30.60 -7.87 -5.92
C SER A 17 29.90 -9.23 -5.78
N ASP A 18 30.63 -10.35 -5.77
CA ASP A 18 30.08 -11.67 -5.45
C ASP A 18 29.55 -11.72 -4.02
N SER A 19 30.35 -11.29 -3.03
CA SER A 19 29.92 -11.26 -1.62
C SER A 19 28.73 -10.30 -1.39
N LEU A 20 28.72 -9.16 -2.09
CA LEU A 20 27.60 -8.23 -2.10
C LEU A 20 26.35 -8.86 -2.75
N SER A 21 26.48 -9.50 -3.92
CA SER A 21 25.33 -10.13 -4.59
C SER A 21 24.70 -11.25 -3.77
N LYS A 22 25.52 -12.01 -3.01
CA LYS A 22 25.05 -13.08 -2.13
C LYS A 22 24.21 -12.57 -0.97
N SER A 23 24.49 -11.37 -0.46
CA SER A 23 23.70 -10.75 0.63
C SER A 23 22.51 -9.93 0.11
N HIS A 24 22.64 -9.29 -1.05
CA HIS A 24 21.61 -8.41 -1.61
C HIS A 24 20.47 -9.17 -2.29
N LEU A 25 20.75 -10.26 -3.00
CA LEU A 25 19.73 -10.97 -3.78
C LEU A 25 18.62 -11.61 -2.91
N PRO A 26 18.92 -12.24 -1.75
CA PRO A 26 17.87 -12.66 -0.81
C PRO A 26 17.06 -11.48 -0.28
N ALA A 27 17.70 -10.32 -0.04
CA ALA A 27 17.01 -9.12 0.43
C ALA A 27 16.10 -8.53 -0.68
N ALA A 28 16.52 -8.56 -1.94
CA ALA A 28 15.71 -8.13 -3.07
C ALA A 28 14.51 -9.06 -3.32
N ARG A 29 14.70 -10.39 -3.24
CA ARG A 29 13.59 -11.35 -3.27
C ARG A 29 12.61 -11.13 -2.13
N ALA A 30 13.10 -11.00 -0.90
CA ALA A 30 12.26 -10.72 0.26
C ALA A 30 11.49 -9.40 0.12
N ARG A 31 12.09 -8.37 -0.51
CA ARG A 31 11.40 -7.09 -0.82
C ARG A 31 10.32 -7.26 -1.87
N TYR A 32 10.56 -8.05 -2.91
CA TYR A 32 9.57 -8.36 -3.94
C TYR A 32 8.38 -9.14 -3.36
N ASP A 33 8.65 -10.19 -2.59
CA ASP A 33 7.62 -10.99 -1.92
C ASP A 33 6.80 -10.13 -0.94
N TYR A 34 7.48 -9.25 -0.18
CA TYR A 34 6.82 -8.28 0.69
C TYR A 34 5.90 -7.34 -0.09
N LEU A 35 6.26 -6.92 -1.31
CA LEU A 35 5.42 -6.03 -2.12
C LEU A 35 4.18 -6.74 -2.68
N LEU A 36 4.31 -8.00 -3.07
CA LEU A 36 3.17 -8.82 -3.44
C LEU A 36 2.22 -9.01 -2.24
N GLU A 37 2.77 -9.34 -1.08
CA GLU A 37 1.98 -9.48 0.14
C GLU A 37 1.35 -8.14 0.57
N ARG A 38 2.08 -7.04 0.43
CA ARG A 38 1.62 -5.68 0.71
C ARG A 38 0.52 -5.25 -0.27
N ARG A 39 0.62 -5.57 -1.56
CA ARG A 39 -0.46 -5.31 -2.53
C ARG A 39 -1.76 -5.91 -2.04
N ASP A 40 -1.72 -7.17 -1.63
CA ASP A 40 -2.89 -7.91 -1.20
C ASP A 40 -3.41 -7.38 0.16
N LYS A 41 -2.51 -7.15 1.14
CA LYS A 41 -2.88 -6.60 2.45
C LYS A 41 -3.38 -5.16 2.43
N ILE A 42 -2.80 -4.28 1.60
CA ILE A 42 -3.21 -2.88 1.48
C ILE A 42 -4.54 -2.76 0.76
N GLN A 43 -4.78 -3.60 -0.26
CA GLN A 43 -6.08 -3.65 -0.90
C GLN A 43 -7.17 -4.10 0.08
N ASP A 44 -6.88 -5.07 0.94
CA ASP A 44 -7.89 -5.64 1.83
C ASP A 44 -8.11 -4.83 3.11
N GLN A 45 -7.06 -4.43 3.84
CA GLN A 45 -7.25 -3.96 5.23
C GLN A 45 -7.69 -2.50 5.32
N LEU A 46 -7.13 -1.60 4.52
CA LEU A 46 -7.35 -0.16 4.68
C LEU A 46 -8.49 0.38 3.81
N ARG A 47 -8.73 -0.23 2.63
CA ARG A 47 -9.84 0.15 1.75
C ARG A 47 -11.17 -0.37 2.28
N ILE A 48 -11.21 -1.65 2.66
CA ILE A 48 -12.44 -2.26 3.17
C ILE A 48 -12.79 -1.67 4.53
N GLY A 49 -11.82 -1.40 5.41
CA GLY A 49 -12.08 -0.84 6.74
C GLY A 49 -12.82 0.51 6.71
N ALA A 50 -12.20 1.54 6.13
CA ALA A 50 -12.79 2.88 6.12
C ALA A 50 -14.06 2.95 5.26
N MET A 51 -14.08 2.27 4.11
CA MET A 51 -15.22 2.26 3.20
C MET A 51 -16.39 1.48 3.80
N ALA A 52 -16.17 0.29 4.37
CA ALA A 52 -17.24 -0.51 4.96
C ALA A 52 -17.84 0.18 6.18
N VAL A 53 -17.01 0.77 7.04
CA VAL A 53 -17.50 1.48 8.23
C VAL A 53 -18.35 2.70 7.82
N ASN A 54 -17.90 3.50 6.86
CA ASN A 54 -18.70 4.61 6.34
C ASN A 54 -19.97 4.14 5.61
N ALA A 55 -19.88 3.12 4.74
CA ALA A 55 -21.02 2.61 3.99
C ALA A 55 -22.08 1.95 4.89
N ALA A 56 -21.66 1.14 5.87
CA ALA A 56 -22.57 0.54 6.84
C ALA A 56 -23.27 1.61 7.69
N SER A 57 -22.52 2.64 8.10
CA SER A 57 -23.07 3.77 8.86
C SER A 57 -24.05 4.59 8.01
N LEU A 58 -23.74 4.82 6.73
CA LEU A 58 -24.63 5.49 5.78
C LEU A 58 -25.93 4.71 5.58
N LEU A 59 -25.85 3.39 5.37
CA LEU A 59 -27.03 2.52 5.24
C LEU A 59 -27.89 2.58 6.51
N GLY A 60 -27.27 2.58 7.69
CA GLY A 60 -27.96 2.74 8.97
C GLY A 60 -28.74 4.06 9.04
N VAL A 61 -28.11 5.18 8.68
CA VAL A 61 -28.74 6.51 8.68
C VAL A 61 -29.85 6.63 7.63
N LEU A 62 -29.64 6.12 6.42
CA LEU A 62 -30.65 6.13 5.37
C LEU A 62 -31.88 5.30 5.76
N THR A 63 -31.66 4.16 6.41
CA THR A 63 -32.75 3.34 6.97
C THR A 63 -33.50 4.09 8.07
N ALA A 64 -32.79 4.81 8.94
CA ALA A 64 -33.39 5.65 9.99
C ALA A 64 -34.19 6.85 9.44
N LEU A 65 -33.78 7.42 8.30
CA LEU A 65 -34.53 8.44 7.58
C LEU A 65 -35.81 7.88 6.94
N GLY A 66 -35.74 6.69 6.32
CA GLY A 66 -36.91 6.04 5.72
C GLY A 66 -37.98 5.61 6.73
N THR A 67 -37.57 5.36 7.98
CA THR A 67 -38.46 4.90 9.07
C THR A 67 -38.91 6.00 10.03
N ASN A 68 -38.69 7.28 9.67
CA ASN A 68 -39.05 8.58 10.30
C ASN A 68 -39.87 8.61 11.61
N LEU A 69 -40.88 7.75 11.78
CA LEU A 69 -41.73 7.63 12.97
C LEU A 69 -41.02 7.07 14.20
N VAL A 70 -40.01 6.21 14.06
CA VAL A 70 -39.35 5.53 15.21
C VAL A 70 -38.14 6.31 15.74
N SER A 71 -37.39 6.97 14.86
CA SER A 71 -36.14 7.68 15.21
C SER A 71 -36.40 9.02 15.90
N GLN A 72 -37.39 9.80 15.44
CA GLN A 72 -37.75 11.09 16.05
C GLN A 72 -38.39 10.92 17.43
N SER A 73 -39.27 9.92 17.59
CA SER A 73 -40.07 9.73 18.81
C SER A 73 -39.30 9.10 19.97
N LYS A 74 -38.32 8.22 19.70
CA LYS A 74 -37.60 7.49 20.75
C LYS A 74 -36.24 8.08 21.13
N PHE A 75 -35.55 8.73 20.20
CA PHE A 75 -34.17 9.16 20.41
C PHE A 75 -33.96 10.69 20.29
N GLY A 76 -35.01 11.45 19.98
CA GLY A 76 -34.92 12.91 19.85
C GLY A 76 -33.98 13.37 18.74
N VAL A 77 -33.72 12.52 17.74
CA VAL A 77 -32.84 12.83 16.61
C VAL A 77 -33.65 13.52 15.52
N SER A 78 -33.23 14.71 15.11
CA SER A 78 -33.89 15.47 14.06
C SER A 78 -33.50 14.96 12.66
N ILE A 79 -34.33 15.24 11.64
CA ILE A 79 -33.98 14.95 10.23
C ILE A 79 -32.68 15.67 9.83
N SER A 80 -32.46 16.90 10.32
CA SER A 80 -31.21 17.64 10.08
C SER A 80 -29.98 16.93 10.64
N ASP A 81 -30.08 16.32 11.82
CA ASP A 81 -28.98 15.56 12.42
C ASP A 81 -28.65 14.32 11.57
N LEU A 82 -29.68 13.59 11.11
CA LEU A 82 -29.53 12.44 10.22
C LEU A 82 -28.96 12.83 8.86
N ALA A 83 -29.42 13.95 8.27
CA ALA A 83 -28.93 14.45 7.00
C ALA A 83 -27.44 14.85 7.09
N TYR A 84 -27.04 15.49 8.19
CA TYR A 84 -25.64 15.81 8.46
C TYR A 84 -24.78 14.53 8.56
N SER A 85 -25.21 13.55 9.36
CA SER A 85 -24.51 12.26 9.47
C SER A 85 -24.40 11.53 8.13
N ALA A 86 -25.47 11.51 7.33
CA ALA A 86 -25.46 10.91 6.00
C ALA A 86 -24.45 11.61 5.07
N ALA A 87 -24.39 12.93 5.08
CA ALA A 87 -23.43 13.70 4.29
C ALA A 87 -21.98 13.39 4.70
N CYS A 88 -21.71 13.30 6.00
CA CYS A 88 -20.40 12.92 6.53
C CYS A 88 -19.99 11.50 6.12
N PHE A 89 -20.88 10.51 6.25
CA PHE A 89 -20.57 9.14 5.84
C PHE A 89 -20.40 8.98 4.32
N MET A 90 -21.18 9.73 3.53
CA MET A 90 -21.02 9.78 2.08
C MET A 90 -19.66 10.38 1.70
N LEU A 91 -19.26 11.49 2.32
CA LEU A 91 -17.94 12.08 2.13
C LEU A 91 -16.82 11.10 2.51
N GLY A 92 -16.95 10.41 3.65
CA GLY A 92 -15.98 9.41 4.08
C GLY A 92 -15.85 8.23 3.10
N THR A 93 -16.97 7.79 2.50
CA THR A 93 -16.98 6.76 1.46
C THR A 93 -16.25 7.22 0.20
N ILE A 94 -16.49 8.45 -0.25
CA ILE A 94 -15.83 9.05 -1.43
C ILE A 94 -14.33 9.17 -1.19
N LEU A 95 -13.92 9.67 -0.03
CA LEU A 95 -12.50 9.84 0.32
C LEU A 95 -11.77 8.49 0.41
N ALA A 96 -12.38 7.47 1.03
CA ALA A 96 -11.84 6.12 1.06
C ALA A 96 -11.68 5.53 -0.35
N GLY A 97 -12.68 5.74 -1.21
CA GLY A 97 -12.63 5.34 -2.62
C GLY A 97 -11.54 6.07 -3.42
N ALA A 98 -11.39 7.38 -3.24
CA ALA A 98 -10.36 8.17 -3.90
C ALA A 98 -8.94 7.71 -3.50
N GLY A 99 -8.71 7.44 -2.21
CA GLY A 99 -7.44 6.86 -1.74
C GLY A 99 -7.15 5.49 -2.37
N ALA A 100 -8.17 4.65 -2.52
CA ALA A 100 -8.05 3.35 -3.20
C ALA A 100 -7.68 3.49 -4.67
N VAL A 101 -8.29 4.44 -5.39
CA VAL A 101 -7.97 4.71 -6.78
C VAL A 101 -6.52 5.17 -6.88
N ILE A 102 -6.09 6.19 -6.13
CA ILE A 102 -4.72 6.72 -6.19
C ILE A 102 -3.68 5.61 -6.02
N GLU A 103 -3.84 4.74 -5.02
CA GLU A 103 -2.92 3.61 -4.82
C GLU A 103 -2.98 2.57 -5.94
N SER A 104 -4.16 2.35 -6.55
CA SER A 104 -4.28 1.39 -7.68
C SER A 104 -3.47 1.78 -8.91
N TRP A 105 -3.20 3.08 -9.13
CA TRP A 105 -2.35 3.54 -10.22
C TRP A 105 -0.86 3.43 -9.90
N ARG A 106 -0.49 3.55 -8.62
CA ARG A 106 0.91 3.60 -8.17
C ARG A 106 1.53 2.22 -7.95
N VAL A 107 0.80 1.31 -7.29
CA VAL A 107 1.31 -0.01 -6.90
C VAL A 107 1.80 -0.86 -8.08
N PRO A 108 1.15 -0.89 -9.25
CA PRO A 108 1.66 -1.62 -10.41
C PRO A 108 2.99 -1.08 -10.94
N GLY A 109 3.19 0.24 -10.89
CA GLY A 109 4.44 0.88 -11.30
C GLY A 109 5.59 0.50 -10.37
N GLU A 110 5.38 0.59 -9.05
CA GLU A 110 6.37 0.16 -8.06
C GLU A 110 6.69 -1.33 -8.18
N ALA A 111 5.68 -2.17 -8.40
CA ALA A 111 5.88 -3.60 -8.60
C ALA A 111 6.70 -3.91 -9.87
N ALA A 112 6.47 -3.18 -10.96
CA ALA A 112 7.24 -3.32 -12.20
C ALA A 112 8.70 -2.89 -12.02
N GLU A 113 8.95 -1.78 -11.35
CA GLU A 113 10.31 -1.29 -11.05
C GLU A 113 11.08 -2.29 -10.16
N GLN A 114 10.41 -2.89 -9.18
CA GLN A 114 11.04 -3.89 -8.30
C GLN A 114 11.25 -5.22 -8.99
N PHE A 115 10.36 -5.61 -9.90
CA PHE A 115 10.58 -6.78 -10.75
C PHE A 115 11.78 -6.57 -11.68
N ASP A 116 11.91 -5.40 -12.33
CA ASP A 116 13.06 -5.08 -13.17
C ASP A 116 14.36 -5.15 -12.36
N ARG A 117 14.37 -4.54 -11.16
CA ARG A 117 15.52 -4.62 -10.25
C ARG A 117 15.88 -6.05 -9.87
N LEU A 118 14.91 -6.87 -9.48
CA LEU A 118 15.14 -8.27 -9.12
C LEU A 118 15.69 -9.07 -10.31
N SER A 119 15.08 -8.92 -11.49
CA SER A 119 15.51 -9.63 -12.70
C SER A 119 16.95 -9.28 -13.09
N ARG A 120 17.35 -8.02 -12.88
CA ARG A 120 18.70 -7.54 -13.16
C ARG A 120 19.71 -7.97 -12.11
N GLU A 121 19.33 -8.00 -10.82
CA GLU A 121 20.20 -8.58 -9.78
C GLU A 121 20.44 -10.08 -10.02
N GLU A 122 19.43 -10.81 -10.49
CA GLU A 122 19.56 -12.22 -10.90
C GLU A 122 20.45 -12.38 -12.13
N SER A 123 20.28 -11.52 -13.15
CA SER A 123 21.16 -11.48 -14.32
C SER A 123 22.62 -11.15 -13.95
N LEU A 124 22.83 -10.15 -13.09
CA LEU A 124 24.15 -9.76 -12.62
C LEU A 124 24.83 -10.93 -11.90
N ARG A 125 24.10 -11.66 -11.05
CA ARG A 125 24.63 -12.85 -10.40
C ARG A 125 24.93 -13.97 -11.39
N ALA A 126 24.07 -14.20 -12.38
CA ALA A 126 24.34 -15.19 -13.42
C ALA A 126 25.61 -14.84 -14.23
N SER A 127 25.85 -13.55 -14.49
CA SER A 127 27.04 -13.09 -15.21
C SER A 127 28.35 -13.28 -14.43
N LEU A 128 28.30 -13.36 -13.09
CA LEU A 128 29.47 -13.67 -12.26
C LEU A 128 30.03 -15.09 -12.50
N ASP A 129 29.17 -16.02 -12.90
CA ASP A 129 29.54 -17.42 -13.21
C ASP A 129 29.91 -17.63 -14.69
N THR A 130 29.95 -16.56 -15.49
CA THR A 130 30.42 -16.62 -16.88
C THR A 130 31.95 -16.55 -16.98
N GLU A 131 32.49 -17.09 -18.07
CA GLU A 131 33.92 -17.02 -18.38
C GLU A 131 34.37 -15.56 -18.52
N LEU A 132 35.51 -15.22 -17.92
CA LEU A 132 36.07 -13.89 -17.93
C LEU A 132 36.60 -13.55 -19.32
N ASN A 133 35.88 -12.66 -20.01
CA ASN A 133 36.32 -12.02 -21.24
C ASN A 133 35.88 -10.54 -21.23
N ASP A 134 36.44 -9.74 -22.13
CA ASP A 134 36.17 -8.29 -22.17
C ASP A 134 34.69 -7.96 -22.40
N LEU A 135 33.99 -8.81 -23.16
CA LEU A 135 32.56 -8.66 -23.45
C LEU A 135 31.70 -8.87 -22.18
N ASN A 136 31.93 -9.98 -21.47
CA ASN A 136 31.21 -10.34 -20.26
C ASN A 136 31.53 -9.37 -19.12
N ARG A 137 32.77 -8.86 -19.07
CA ARG A 137 33.17 -7.80 -18.14
C ARG A 137 32.43 -6.49 -18.42
N ALA A 138 32.33 -6.09 -19.68
CA ALA A 138 31.58 -4.89 -20.07
C ALA A 138 30.08 -5.04 -19.76
N GLN A 139 29.49 -6.20 -20.04
CA GLN A 139 28.09 -6.49 -19.70
C GLN A 139 27.83 -6.47 -18.18
N PHE A 140 28.75 -7.02 -17.39
CA PHE A 140 28.65 -6.98 -15.93
C PHE A 140 28.67 -5.54 -15.38
N ILE A 141 29.57 -4.70 -15.90
CA ILE A 141 29.68 -3.29 -15.48
C ILE A 141 28.42 -2.51 -15.86
N ASP A 142 27.92 -2.68 -17.10
CA ASP A 142 26.71 -2.03 -17.59
C ASP A 142 25.48 -2.37 -16.72
N GLN A 143 25.29 -3.65 -16.39
CA GLN A 143 24.20 -4.10 -15.51
C GLN A 143 24.33 -3.55 -14.09
N ARG A 144 25.55 -3.46 -13.56
CA ARG A 144 25.82 -2.91 -12.23
C ARG A 144 25.53 -1.40 -12.18
N ASP A 145 26.01 -0.66 -13.17
CA ASP A 145 25.87 0.79 -13.22
C ASP A 145 24.38 1.17 -13.37
N TYR A 146 23.62 0.41 -14.16
CA TYR A 146 22.16 0.57 -14.24
C TYR A 146 21.44 0.33 -12.90
N LEU A 147 21.85 -0.69 -12.12
CA LEU A 147 21.27 -0.94 -10.80
C LEU A 147 21.50 0.22 -9.82
N HIS A 148 22.56 1.01 -10.02
CA HIS A 148 22.83 2.22 -9.24
C HIS A 148 21.96 3.40 -9.66
N GLU A 149 21.50 3.44 -10.91
CA GLU A 149 20.64 4.50 -11.44
C GLU A 149 19.17 4.34 -11.04
N LEU A 150 18.75 3.11 -10.69
CA LEU A 150 17.38 2.86 -10.24
C LEU A 150 17.09 3.58 -8.91
N PRO A 151 15.97 4.34 -8.84
CA PRO A 151 15.62 5.06 -7.62
C PRO A 151 15.43 4.11 -6.43
N PRO A 152 15.74 4.55 -5.21
CA PRO A 152 15.44 3.77 -4.01
C PRO A 152 13.93 3.55 -3.92
N ALA A 153 13.53 2.32 -3.66
CA ALA A 153 12.13 1.98 -3.47
C ALA A 153 11.61 2.64 -2.18
N ASP A 154 10.66 3.56 -2.30
CA ASP A 154 10.01 4.17 -1.14
C ASP A 154 8.79 3.34 -0.74
N PHE A 155 8.92 2.56 0.34
CA PHE A 155 7.92 1.59 0.81
C PHE A 155 6.73 2.23 1.57
N GLY A 156 6.53 3.54 1.44
CA GLY A 156 5.50 4.30 2.15
C GLY A 156 4.13 4.25 1.45
N TYR A 157 3.07 4.61 2.18
CA TYR A 157 1.83 5.05 1.52
C TYR A 157 2.13 6.30 0.71
N SER A 158 1.48 6.45 -0.45
CA SER A 158 1.49 7.75 -1.08
C SER A 158 0.87 8.75 -0.11
N LEU A 159 1.54 9.89 0.08
CA LEU A 159 1.06 10.95 0.95
C LEU A 159 -0.42 11.28 0.67
N PRO A 160 -0.88 11.39 -0.60
CA PRO A 160 -2.29 11.64 -0.91
C PRO A 160 -3.25 10.53 -0.42
N ALA A 161 -2.87 9.25 -0.55
CA ALA A 161 -3.72 8.15 -0.08
C ALA A 161 -3.80 8.10 1.45
N ALA A 162 -2.70 8.40 2.14
CA ALA A 162 -2.68 8.52 3.59
C ALA A 162 -3.60 9.66 4.07
N TRP A 163 -3.55 10.82 3.43
CA TRP A 163 -4.47 11.94 3.70
C TRP A 163 -5.91 11.54 3.44
N ALA A 164 -6.22 10.97 2.27
CA ALA A 164 -7.58 10.57 1.91
C ALA A 164 -8.18 9.60 2.94
N THR A 165 -7.39 8.61 3.38
CA THR A 165 -7.82 7.65 4.41
C THR A 165 -8.02 8.31 5.76
N THR A 166 -7.13 9.21 6.17
CA THR A 166 -7.24 9.95 7.43
C THR A 166 -8.51 10.82 7.46
N PHE A 167 -8.79 11.54 6.37
CA PHE A 167 -10.00 12.33 6.24
C PHE A 167 -11.26 11.46 6.14
N ALA A 168 -11.18 10.26 5.56
CA ALA A 168 -12.30 9.32 5.54
C ALA A 168 -12.71 8.86 6.94
N TYR A 169 -11.74 8.57 7.83
CA TYR A 169 -12.01 8.29 9.24
C TYR A 169 -12.47 9.53 10.00
N GLY A 170 -11.91 10.70 9.71
CA GLY A 170 -12.38 11.97 10.27
C GLY A 170 -13.83 12.27 9.92
N ALA A 171 -14.24 12.02 8.67
CA ALA A 171 -15.62 12.15 8.23
C ALA A 171 -16.55 11.14 8.92
N TRP A 172 -16.10 9.91 9.11
CA TRP A 172 -16.84 8.92 9.90
C TRP A 172 -17.07 9.39 11.35
N LEU A 173 -16.01 9.86 12.02
CA LEU A 173 -16.11 10.39 13.39
C LEU A 173 -17.09 11.56 13.44
N ALA A 174 -17.00 12.51 12.50
CA ALA A 174 -17.92 13.64 12.41
C ALA A 174 -19.39 13.20 12.25
N GLY A 175 -19.64 12.18 11.41
CA GLY A 175 -20.97 11.61 11.22
C GLY A 175 -21.55 10.96 12.49
N MET A 176 -20.69 10.45 13.37
CA MET A 176 -21.10 9.82 14.64
C MET A 176 -21.35 10.83 15.78
N ILE A 177 -20.82 12.05 15.71
CA ILE A 177 -20.92 13.05 16.78
C ILE A 177 -22.39 13.37 17.12
N MET A 178 -23.22 13.66 16.12
CA MET A 178 -24.60 14.10 16.36
C MET A 178 -25.46 12.99 17.01
N PRO A 179 -25.50 11.75 16.49
CA PRO A 179 -26.21 10.65 17.13
C PRO A 179 -25.73 10.37 18.56
N LEU A 180 -24.42 10.36 18.79
CA LEU A 180 -23.83 10.09 20.10
C LEU A 180 -24.14 11.18 21.12
N TRP A 181 -24.10 12.45 20.71
CA TRP A 181 -24.42 13.57 21.60
C TRP A 181 -25.89 13.54 22.05
N ARG A 182 -26.82 13.24 21.12
CA ARG A 182 -28.24 13.09 21.44
C ARG A 182 -28.50 11.91 22.38
N LEU A 183 -27.84 10.78 22.13
CA LEU A 183 -27.95 9.59 22.98
C LEU A 183 -27.41 9.83 24.39
N SER A 184 -26.30 10.58 24.53
CA SER A 184 -25.76 11.03 25.82
C SER A 184 -26.73 11.94 26.58
N ALA A 185 -27.36 12.89 25.89
CA ALA A 185 -28.37 13.77 26.50
C ALA A 185 -29.60 12.99 27.00
N MET A 186 -30.04 11.97 26.26
CA MET A 186 -31.14 11.10 26.65
C MET A 186 -30.81 10.26 27.89
N ILE A 187 -29.61 9.65 27.96
CA ILE A 187 -29.18 8.87 29.14
C ILE A 187 -29.17 9.73 30.39
N LYS A 188 -28.70 10.99 30.29
CA LYS A 188 -28.72 11.93 31.42
C LYS A 188 -30.11 12.30 31.90
N TRP A 189 -31.13 12.23 31.04
CA TRP A 189 -32.51 12.51 31.41
C TRP A 189 -33.18 11.33 32.11
N LEU A 190 -32.72 10.10 31.85
CA LEU A 190 -33.26 8.87 32.43
C LEU A 190 -32.71 8.55 33.83
N ASN A 191 -31.58 9.15 34.22
CA ASN A 191 -30.94 9.01 35.53
C ASN A 191 -31.27 10.20 36.43
#